data_AF-A0A1W9VLG4-F1
#
_entry.id   AF-A0A1W9VLG4-F1
#
_cell.length_a   1.000
_cell.length_b   1.000
_cell.length_c   1.000
_cell.angle_alpha   90.00
_cell.angle_beta   90.00
_cell.angle_gamma   90.00
#
_symmetry.space_group_name_H-M   'P 1'
#
loop_
_entity.id
_entity.type
_entity.pdbx_description
1 polymer ?
#
loop_
_entity_poly.entity_id
_entity_poly.type
_entity_poly.pdbx_seq_one_letter_code
_entity_poly.pdbx_strand_id
1 'polypeptide(L)' 'MTDDNELGHENWVIVSTHFELQLHFNVSNTMFSANGNTRFYLRPNNNEWEIAIWRDESNVY' A
#
# COMPACT_ATOMS: atom_id res chain seq x y z
N MET A 1 3.49 -13.99 -12.87
CA MET A 1 2.62 -13.62 -11.74
C MET A 1 2.76 -14.74 -10.73
N THR A 2 3.62 -14.56 -9.75
CA THR A 2 3.77 -15.51 -8.65
C THR A 2 2.61 -15.26 -7.71
N ASP A 3 1.64 -16.17 -7.71
CA ASP A 3 0.61 -16.23 -6.69
C ASP A 3 1.30 -16.42 -5.34
N ASP A 4 1.45 -15.32 -4.60
CA ASP A 4 1.93 -15.29 -3.22
C ASP A 4 0.80 -15.76 -2.29
N ASN A 5 0.20 -16.92 -2.62
CA ASN A 5 -0.78 -17.62 -1.80
C ASN A 5 -0.04 -18.30 -0.65
N GLU A 6 0.46 -17.49 0.28
CA GLU A 6 0.89 -17.98 1.58
C GLU A 6 -0.33 -18.64 2.27
N LEU A 7 -0.13 -19.83 2.84
CA LEU A 7 -1.16 -20.58 3.56
C LEU A 7 -1.86 -19.66 4.59
N GLY A 8 -3.19 -19.57 4.53
CA GLY A 8 -3.99 -18.65 5.35
C GLY A 8 -4.46 -17.36 4.65
N HIS A 9 -4.05 -17.11 3.40
CA HIS A 9 -4.49 -15.96 2.60
C HIS A 9 -5.45 -16.32 1.45
N GLU A 10 -6.10 -17.48 1.49
CA GLU A 10 -6.85 -18.03 0.33
C GLU A 10 -7.98 -17.14 -0.19
N ASN A 11 -8.54 -16.26 0.65
CA ASN A 11 -9.62 -15.34 0.29
C ASN A 11 -9.19 -13.87 0.27
N TRP A 12 -7.89 -13.60 0.30
CA TRP A 12 -7.37 -12.24 0.30
C TRP A 12 -7.34 -11.67 -1.10
N VAL A 13 -7.64 -10.38 -1.22
CA VAL A 13 -7.57 -9.64 -2.49
C VAL A 13 -6.34 -8.75 -2.46
N ILE A 14 -5.51 -8.83 -3.50
CA ILE A 14 -4.34 -7.98 -3.65
C ILE A 14 -4.70 -6.84 -4.61
N VAL A 15 -4.71 -5.61 -4.11
CA VAL A 15 -4.89 -4.40 -4.91
C VAL A 15 -3.54 -3.72 -5.08
N SER A 16 -3.07 -3.63 -6.32
CA SER A 16 -1.87 -2.87 -6.66
C SER A 16 -2.27 -1.51 -7.22
N THR A 17 -1.67 -0.43 -6.72
CA THR A 17 -1.89 0.91 -7.27
C THR A 17 -0.60 1.70 -7.32
N HIS A 18 -0.46 2.51 -8.37
CA HIS A 18 0.52 3.58 -8.40
C HIS A 18 0.04 4.73 -7.52
N PHE A 19 0.96 5.43 -6.86
CA PHE A 19 0.66 6.62 -6.09
C PHE A 19 1.78 7.66 -6.18
N GLU A 20 1.38 8.91 -5.97
CA GLU A 20 2.27 10.04 -5.71
C GLU A 20 1.88 10.64 -4.35
N LEU A 21 2.87 10.86 -3.49
CA LEU A 21 2.71 11.40 -2.15
C LEU A 21 3.58 12.65 -1.99
N GLN A 22 2.98 13.73 -1.48
CA GLN A 22 3.67 14.97 -1.13
C GLN A 22 3.38 15.34 0.33
N LEU A 23 4.44 15.50 1.13
CA LEU A 23 4.36 16.03 2.49
C LEU A 23 4.99 17.41 2.54
N HIS A 24 4.24 18.40 3.02
CA HIS A 24 4.71 19.77 3.19
C HIS A 24 4.86 20.11 4.68
N PHE A 25 6.06 20.53 5.08
CA PHE A 25 6.36 20.95 6.44
C PHE A 25 6.33 22.48 6.54
N ASN A 26 5.29 23.02 7.17
CA ASN A 26 5.08 24.47 7.29
C ASN A 26 6.21 25.21 8.01
N VAL A 27 6.84 24.57 9.01
CA VAL A 27 7.84 25.23 9.88
C VAL A 27 9.19 25.43 9.16
N SER A 28 9.61 24.44 8.38
CA SER A 28 10.89 24.45 7.66
C SER A 28 10.75 24.86 6.19
N ASN A 29 9.51 25.02 5.71
CA ASN A 29 9.17 25.18 4.29
C ASN A 29 9.85 24.13 3.40
N THR A 30 10.00 22.91 3.92
CA THR A 30 10.57 21.77 3.20
C THR A 30 9.45 20.89 2.67
N MET A 31 9.71 20.24 1.54
CA MET A 31 8.82 19.28 0.93
C MET A 31 9.51 17.93 0.84
N PHE A 32 8.75 16.87 1.08
CA PHE A 32 9.18 15.50 0.88
C PHE A 32 8.24 14.85 -0.14
N SER A 33 8.81 14.19 -1.14
CA SER A 33 8.04 13.51 -2.19
C SER A 33 8.34 12.02 -2.20
N ALA A 34 7.32 11.23 -2.49
CA ALA A 34 7.49 9.82 -2.80
C ALA A 34 6.58 9.45 -3.96
N ASN A 35 7.06 8.58 -4.84
CA ASN A 35 6.24 7.98 -5.88
C ASN A 35 6.56 6.50 -6.03
N GLY A 36 5.58 5.75 -6.52
CA GLY A 36 5.80 4.35 -6.84
C GLY A 36 4.55 3.52 -6.71
N ASN A 37 4.75 2.22 -6.53
CA ASN A 37 3.66 1.27 -6.42
C ASN A 37 3.48 0.86 -4.96
N THR A 38 2.22 0.64 -4.59
CA THR A 38 1.85 0.04 -3.33
C THR A 38 0.96 -1.17 -3.58
N ARG A 39 1.08 -2.18 -2.72
CA ARG A 39 0.19 -3.34 -2.69
C ARG A 39 -0.56 -3.38 -1.37
N PHE A 40 -1.89 -3.40 -1.47
CA PHE A 40 -2.79 -3.60 -0.35
C PHE A 40 -3.31 -5.03 -0.39
N TYR A 41 -3.01 -5.78 0.66
CA TYR A 41 -3.55 -7.10 0.88
C TYR A 41 -4.79 -6.95 1.75
N LEU A 42 -5.94 -7.18 1.14
CA LEU A 42 -7.24 -7.02 1.77
C LEU A 42 -7.71 -8.37 2.25
N ARG A 43 -8.10 -8.46 3.53
CA ARG A 43 -8.77 -9.65 4.06
C ARG A 43 -10.26 -9.38 4.28
N PRO A 44 -11.12 -10.37 4.06
CA PRO A 44 -12.53 -10.23 4.37
C PRO A 44 -12.71 -10.14 5.89
N ASN A 45 -13.45 -9.15 6.36
CA ASN A 45 -13.88 -9.02 7.74
C ASN A 45 -15.40 -8.76 7.76
N ASN A 46 -16.16 -9.80 8.12
CA ASN A 46 -17.62 -9.83 7.99
C ASN A 46 -18.05 -9.57 6.53
N ASN A 47 -18.61 -8.38 6.26
CA ASN A 47 -19.09 -7.94 4.94
C ASN A 47 -18.25 -6.80 4.34
N GLU A 48 -17.08 -6.52 4.92
CA GLU A 48 -16.18 -5.47 4.49
C GLU A 48 -14.79 -6.04 4.18
N TRP A 49 -14.01 -5.27 3.43
CA TRP A 49 -12.60 -5.56 3.16
C TRP A 49 -11.74 -4.64 4.01
N GLU A 50 -10.80 -5.20 4.74
CA GLU A 50 -9.84 -4.41 5.53
C GLU A 50 -8.42 -4.62 5.03
N ILE A 51 -7.62 -3.55 5.06
CA ILE A 51 -6.19 -3.61 4.74
C ILE A 51 -5.48 -4.35 5.88
N ALA A 52 -5.09 -5.59 5.63
CA ALA A 52 -4.33 -6.40 6.58
C ALA A 52 -2.83 -6.16 6.45
N ILE A 53 -2.34 -5.97 5.21
CA ILE A 53 -0.94 -5.65 4.92
C ILE A 53 -0.89 -4.52 3.90
N TRP A 54 -0.04 -3.54 4.18
CA TRP A 54 0.39 -2.54 3.21
C TRP A 54 1.89 -2.76 2.93
N ARG A 55 2.22 -3.10 1.67
CA ARG A 55 3.60 -3.12 1.19
C ARG A 55 3.85 -1.90 0.31
N ASP A 56 4.73 -1.03 0.79
CA ASP A 56 5.21 0.14 0.05
C ASP A 56 6.45 -0.25 -0.77
N GLU A 57 6.38 -0.07 -2.09
CA GLU A 57 7.48 -0.26 -3.04
C GLU A 57 7.87 1.08 -3.69
N SER A 58 7.59 2.20 -3.02
CA SER A 58 7.89 3.55 -3.50
C SER A 58 9.35 3.96 -3.29
N ASN A 59 9.79 4.89 -4.13
CA ASN A 59 11.05 5.59 -3.95
C ASN A 59 10.79 6.95 -3.28
N VAL A 60 11.61 7.25 -2.29
CA VAL A 60 11.61 8.51 -1.55
C VAL A 60 12.65 9.45 -2.15
N TYR A 61 12.30 10.73 -2.34
CA TYR A 61 13.24 11.77 -2.81
C TYR A 61 12.90 13.19 -2.33
#